data_AF-A0A3M1BAA4-F1
#
_entry.id   AF-A0A3M1BAA4-F1
#
_cell.length_a   1.000
_cell.length_b   1.000
_cell.length_c   1.000
_cell.angle_alpha   90.00
_cell.angle_beta   90.00
_cell.angle_gamma   90.00
#
_symmetry.space_group_name_H-M   'P 1'
#
loop_
_entity.id
_entity.type
_entity.pdbx_description
1 polymer ?
#
loop_
_entity_poly.entity_id
_entity_poly.type
_entity_poly.pdbx_seq_one_letter_code
_entity_poly.pdbx_strand_id
1 'polypeptide(L)'
;MNLTSFRQRFKELPPLERDILKIMAIACEPLDTGLLVRLLRRCQIFGPRGELITSKHLEAPRQVLDDAGWLDYSAGEQWALRYNYLHLVLRMAVIDLWYKTVLQMLRSELPFVVQPGQPPRNFGVCLRELSAALYAGDMERMDEVSRAARRYFPTQWQHTDLLATVFGPFDPEWLGTFHRDVQVFILNRFIEEAVEQLESTEEYEAVAQTAGFSAVKNCPGLAVARCLQGKAKEVLIELQGQPRSKEMAPMEGQARFFNGQLHAALAAFTEGSKYSGVLTQAEADFKGVVLILTLFGLYGDKAAGKVLPLLPKEPNPAFGKIFDYLKGAALVQQNRLTEAEPLLNELPALPLEWYFFGLANFWSMISLGDFEKEKIKTIGRQAEKNGYSWLSRQIKDLLAATEAEALAGTSPDTSGGEERTGKKMPWWLPRKPYWQRAL
;
A
#
# COMPACT_ATOMS: atom_id res chain seq x y z
N MET A 1 9.23 16.45 -8.48
CA MET A 1 9.01 17.92 -8.56
C MET A 1 8.07 18.28 -7.42
N ASN A 2 8.37 19.30 -6.60
CA ASN A 2 7.47 19.70 -5.52
C ASN A 2 6.26 20.48 -6.09
N LEU A 3 5.12 20.47 -5.39
CA LEU A 3 3.87 21.06 -5.87
C LEU A 3 4.00 22.58 -6.16
N THR A 4 4.82 23.28 -5.39
CA THR A 4 5.07 24.73 -5.54
C THR A 4 5.74 25.05 -6.87
N SER A 5 6.83 24.36 -7.21
CA SER A 5 7.54 24.56 -8.48
C SER A 5 6.67 24.19 -9.68
N PHE A 6 5.83 23.14 -9.56
CA PHE A 6 4.83 22.81 -10.57
C PHE A 6 3.85 23.96 -10.80
N ARG A 7 3.20 24.45 -9.73
CA ARG A 7 2.17 25.49 -9.83
C ARG A 7 2.74 26.76 -10.46
N GLN A 8 3.98 27.11 -10.18
CA GLN A 8 4.65 28.26 -10.79
C GLN A 8 4.84 28.06 -12.30
N ARG A 9 5.49 26.96 -12.71
CA ARG A 9 5.70 26.65 -14.15
C ARG A 9 4.38 26.56 -14.92
N PHE A 10 3.36 25.97 -14.32
CA PHE A 10 2.04 25.86 -14.94
C PHE A 10 1.38 27.23 -15.10
N LYS A 11 1.57 28.17 -14.17
CA LYS A 11 1.01 29.54 -14.26
C LYS A 11 1.72 30.41 -15.29
N GLU A 12 2.99 30.16 -15.57
CA GLU A 12 3.79 30.86 -16.58
C GLU A 12 3.36 30.54 -18.01
N LEU A 13 2.67 29.41 -18.22
CA LEU A 13 2.11 29.05 -19.52
C LEU A 13 0.95 29.99 -19.91
N PRO A 14 0.83 30.33 -21.21
CA PRO A 14 -0.33 31.08 -21.66
C PRO A 14 -1.64 30.27 -21.51
N PRO A 15 -2.81 30.93 -21.50
CA PRO A 15 -4.08 30.30 -21.17
C PRO A 15 -4.42 29.07 -22.04
N LEU A 16 -4.20 29.17 -23.36
CA LEU A 16 -4.53 28.11 -24.30
C LEU A 16 -3.71 26.84 -24.05
N GLU A 17 -2.41 26.98 -23.81
CA GLU A 17 -1.48 25.90 -23.50
C GLU A 17 -1.90 25.18 -22.22
N ARG A 18 -2.30 25.94 -21.19
CA ARG A 18 -2.83 25.35 -19.94
C ARG A 18 -4.09 24.55 -20.19
N ASP A 19 -5.01 25.06 -21.00
CA ASP A 19 -6.26 24.35 -21.31
C ASP A 19 -6.02 23.11 -22.17
N ILE A 20 -5.08 23.17 -23.13
CA ILE A 20 -4.61 22.01 -23.90
C ILE A 20 -4.06 20.93 -22.96
N LEU A 21 -3.16 21.31 -22.04
CA LEU A 21 -2.60 20.38 -21.06
C LEU A 21 -3.68 19.74 -20.20
N LYS A 22 -4.67 20.52 -19.74
CA LYS A 22 -5.80 20.00 -18.97
C LYS A 22 -6.64 19.01 -19.77
N ILE A 23 -6.95 19.27 -21.04
CA ILE A 23 -7.66 18.32 -21.90
C ILE A 23 -6.86 17.02 -22.07
N MET A 24 -5.56 17.13 -22.34
CA MET A 24 -4.66 15.96 -22.46
C MET A 24 -4.60 15.17 -21.15
N ALA A 25 -4.60 15.87 -20.01
CA ALA A 25 -4.60 15.22 -18.70
C ALA A 25 -5.91 14.49 -18.40
N ILE A 26 -7.05 15.03 -18.81
CA ILE A 26 -8.34 14.33 -18.68
C ILE A 26 -8.39 13.12 -19.63
N ALA A 27 -7.75 13.17 -20.80
CA ALA A 27 -7.73 12.05 -21.73
C ALA A 27 -6.94 10.85 -21.21
N CYS A 28 -5.82 11.08 -20.50
CA CYS A 28 -4.86 10.06 -20.06
C CYS A 28 -4.30 9.18 -21.20
N GLU A 29 -4.50 9.56 -22.46
CA GLU A 29 -4.01 8.87 -23.65
C GLU A 29 -3.63 9.90 -24.73
N PRO A 30 -2.74 9.54 -25.69
CA PRO A 30 -2.38 10.44 -26.78
C PRO A 30 -3.59 10.86 -27.62
N LEU A 31 -3.65 12.15 -27.98
CA LEU A 31 -4.71 12.72 -28.80
C LEU A 31 -4.20 13.09 -30.19
N ASP A 32 -4.97 12.82 -31.23
CA ASP A 32 -4.72 13.42 -32.53
C ASP A 32 -5.12 14.91 -32.54
N THR A 33 -4.47 15.70 -33.39
CA THR A 33 -4.74 17.15 -33.52
C THR A 33 -6.20 17.43 -33.88
N GLY A 34 -6.85 16.58 -34.68
CA GLY A 34 -8.23 16.76 -35.08
C GLY A 34 -9.20 16.62 -33.92
N LEU A 35 -9.03 15.61 -33.07
CA LEU A 35 -9.81 15.42 -31.84
C LEU A 35 -9.56 16.56 -30.85
N LEU A 36 -8.31 16.98 -30.65
CA LEU A 36 -7.98 18.11 -29.76
C LEU A 36 -8.70 19.40 -30.19
N VAL A 37 -8.72 19.71 -31.49
CA VAL A 37 -9.49 20.87 -32.02
C VAL A 37 -10.98 20.74 -31.72
N ARG A 38 -11.59 19.55 -31.89
CA ARG A 38 -13.01 19.34 -31.59
C ARG A 38 -13.30 19.57 -30.10
N LEU A 39 -12.46 19.05 -29.21
CA LEU A 39 -12.59 19.21 -27.76
C LEU A 39 -12.49 20.68 -27.35
N LEU A 40 -11.47 21.41 -27.83
CA LEU A 40 -11.27 22.83 -27.54
C LEU A 40 -12.47 23.68 -27.97
N ARG A 41 -12.99 23.47 -29.18
CA ARG A 41 -14.17 24.19 -29.70
C ARG A 41 -15.40 23.96 -28.85
N ARG A 42 -15.65 22.73 -28.41
CA ARG A 42 -16.83 22.41 -27.59
C ARG A 42 -16.74 23.04 -26.20
N CYS A 43 -15.54 23.21 -25.67
CA CYS A 43 -15.30 23.93 -24.42
C CYS A 43 -15.39 25.45 -24.58
N GLN A 44 -15.70 25.95 -25.78
CA GLN A 44 -15.69 27.38 -26.12
C GLN A 44 -14.34 28.02 -25.82
N ILE A 45 -13.25 27.26 -26.02
CA ILE A 45 -11.89 27.79 -25.97
C ILE A 45 -11.58 28.36 -27.35
N PHE A 46 -11.33 29.66 -27.37
CA PHE A 46 -11.08 30.44 -28.58
C PHE A 46 -9.60 30.75 -28.74
N GLY A 47 -9.21 31.06 -29.97
CA GLY A 47 -7.87 31.56 -30.27
C GLY A 47 -7.63 32.97 -29.71
N PRO A 48 -6.40 33.50 -29.85
CA PRO A 48 -6.00 34.77 -29.25
C PRO A 48 -6.84 35.98 -29.63
N ARG A 49 -7.59 35.94 -30.74
CA ARG A 49 -8.45 37.03 -31.22
C ARG A 49 -9.95 36.69 -31.11
N GLY A 50 -10.31 35.65 -30.36
CA GLY A 50 -11.69 35.20 -30.17
C GLY A 50 -12.23 34.30 -31.28
N GLU A 51 -11.38 33.87 -32.21
CA GLU A 51 -11.72 32.99 -33.32
C GLU A 51 -11.85 31.51 -32.90
N LEU A 52 -12.61 30.72 -33.68
CA LEU A 52 -12.66 29.27 -33.48
C LEU A 52 -11.30 28.65 -33.79
N ILE A 53 -10.80 27.85 -32.84
CA ILE A 53 -9.52 27.15 -32.97
C ILE A 53 -9.50 26.22 -34.20
N THR A 54 -8.38 26.17 -34.90
CA THR A 54 -8.09 25.24 -36.02
C THR A 54 -6.73 24.58 -35.78
N SER A 55 -6.36 23.57 -36.56
CA SER A 55 -5.06 22.89 -36.41
C SER A 55 -3.86 23.84 -36.50
N LYS A 56 -3.93 24.88 -37.35
CA LYS A 56 -2.85 25.90 -37.46
C LYS A 56 -2.65 26.69 -36.18
N HIS A 57 -3.72 26.92 -35.42
CA HIS A 57 -3.63 27.61 -34.13
C HIS A 57 -2.90 26.78 -33.07
N LEU A 58 -2.72 25.47 -33.31
CA LEU A 58 -2.06 24.56 -32.36
C LEU A 58 -0.56 24.40 -32.64
N GLU A 59 -0.03 24.89 -33.76
CA GLU A 59 1.41 24.78 -34.09
C GLU A 59 2.28 25.53 -33.06
N ALA A 60 1.96 26.78 -32.77
CA ALA A 60 2.69 27.58 -31.78
C ALA A 60 2.52 27.03 -30.33
N PRO A 61 1.30 26.69 -29.85
CA PRO A 61 1.14 26.02 -28.57
C PRO A 61 1.91 24.70 -28.45
N ARG A 62 2.00 23.91 -29.53
CA ARG A 62 2.80 22.68 -29.53
C ARG A 62 4.25 22.98 -29.24
N GLN A 63 4.83 23.95 -29.95
CA GLN A 63 6.22 24.33 -29.76
C GLN A 63 6.49 24.85 -28.34
N VAL A 64 5.60 25.71 -27.81
CA VAL A 64 5.72 26.22 -26.43
C VAL A 64 5.72 25.09 -25.41
N LEU A 65 4.79 24.14 -25.55
CA LEU A 65 4.68 23.01 -24.63
C LEU A 65 5.85 22.04 -24.77
N ASP A 66 6.39 21.87 -25.98
CA ASP A 66 7.56 21.05 -26.26
C ASP A 66 8.83 21.64 -25.66
N ASP A 67 9.11 22.92 -25.93
CA ASP A 67 10.27 23.67 -25.42
C ASP A 67 10.27 23.70 -23.89
N ALA A 68 9.09 23.83 -23.28
CA ALA A 68 8.93 23.80 -21.83
C ALA A 68 8.92 22.37 -21.24
N GLY A 69 9.05 21.33 -22.08
CA GLY A 69 9.22 19.94 -21.68
C GLY A 69 7.96 19.26 -21.14
N TRP A 70 6.77 19.72 -21.53
CA TRP A 70 5.50 19.13 -21.10
C TRP A 70 5.07 17.93 -21.94
N LEU A 71 5.49 17.87 -23.20
CA LEU A 71 5.07 16.84 -24.15
C LEU A 71 5.96 15.60 -24.10
N ASP A 72 5.35 14.44 -24.33
CA ASP A 72 6.04 13.15 -24.46
C ASP A 72 6.43 12.91 -25.93
N TYR A 73 7.74 12.91 -26.18
CA TYR A 73 8.31 12.69 -27.52
C TYR A 73 8.04 11.30 -28.09
N SER A 74 7.79 10.30 -27.24
CA SER A 74 7.52 8.93 -27.69
C SER A 74 6.19 8.79 -28.45
N ALA A 75 5.30 9.77 -28.32
CA ALA A 75 4.00 9.80 -28.99
C ALA A 75 4.05 10.33 -30.44
N GLY A 76 5.23 10.70 -30.96
CA GLY A 76 5.40 11.16 -32.34
C GLY A 76 4.57 12.41 -32.65
N GLU A 77 3.72 12.34 -33.68
CA GLU A 77 2.84 13.46 -34.09
C GLU A 77 1.62 13.66 -33.18
N GLN A 78 1.33 12.72 -32.27
CA GLN A 78 0.21 12.85 -31.34
C GLN A 78 0.53 13.80 -30.19
N TRP A 79 -0.51 14.27 -29.51
CA TRP A 79 -0.44 15.10 -28.32
C TRP A 79 -0.50 14.22 -27.09
N ALA A 80 0.65 14.01 -26.44
CA ALA A 80 0.74 13.25 -25.20
C ALA A 80 1.43 14.08 -24.11
N LEU A 81 0.82 14.11 -22.93
CA LEU A 81 1.38 14.76 -21.75
C LEU A 81 2.38 13.81 -21.11
N ARG A 82 3.57 14.29 -20.73
CA ARG A 82 4.50 13.43 -19.98
C ARG A 82 3.83 12.94 -18.70
N TYR A 83 4.00 11.64 -18.45
CA TYR A 83 3.33 10.93 -17.37
C TYR A 83 3.52 11.58 -15.99
N ASN A 84 4.71 12.13 -15.72
CA ASN A 84 5.03 12.80 -14.46
C ASN A 84 4.28 14.12 -14.22
N TYR A 85 3.63 14.70 -15.23
CA TYR A 85 2.79 15.89 -15.10
C TYR A 85 1.29 15.58 -15.09
N LEU A 86 0.90 14.37 -15.50
CA LEU A 86 -0.49 13.98 -15.77
C LEU A 86 -1.43 14.41 -14.63
N HIS A 87 -1.12 14.03 -13.41
CA HIS A 87 -2.03 14.23 -12.27
C HIS A 87 -1.98 15.62 -11.70
N LEU A 88 -0.81 16.24 -11.69
CA LEU A 88 -0.68 17.63 -11.26
C LEU A 88 -1.52 18.55 -12.15
N VAL A 89 -1.55 18.28 -13.46
CA VAL A 89 -2.40 18.99 -14.40
C VAL A 89 -3.88 18.59 -14.22
N LEU A 90 -4.18 17.31 -14.01
CA LEU A 90 -5.55 16.84 -13.76
C LEU A 90 -6.18 17.50 -12.51
N ARG A 91 -5.41 17.72 -11.44
CA ARG A 91 -5.83 18.50 -10.26
C ARG A 91 -6.27 19.91 -10.61
N MET A 92 -5.63 20.53 -11.60
CA MET A 92 -6.02 21.86 -12.09
C MET A 92 -7.24 21.79 -13.02
N ALA A 93 -7.41 20.67 -13.72
CA ALA A 93 -8.51 20.49 -14.68
C ALA A 93 -9.84 20.21 -13.98
N VAL A 94 -9.86 19.40 -12.91
CA VAL A 94 -11.10 18.94 -12.26
C VAL A 94 -11.93 20.07 -11.65
N ILE A 95 -11.30 21.18 -11.27
CA ILE A 95 -11.96 22.35 -10.70
C ILE A 95 -12.60 23.25 -11.77
N ASP A 96 -12.29 23.04 -13.04
CA ASP A 96 -12.86 23.84 -14.12
C ASP A 96 -14.30 23.40 -14.44
N LEU A 97 -15.16 24.37 -14.76
CA LEU A 97 -16.56 24.14 -15.09
C LEU A 97 -16.76 23.19 -16.29
N TRP A 98 -15.78 23.12 -17.20
CA TRP A 98 -15.86 22.32 -18.42
C TRP A 98 -15.34 20.89 -18.27
N TYR A 99 -14.77 20.50 -17.11
CA TYR A 99 -14.21 19.16 -16.87
C TYR A 99 -15.20 18.04 -17.25
N LYS A 100 -16.43 18.13 -16.73
CA LYS A 100 -17.49 17.12 -16.98
C LYS A 100 -17.83 17.03 -18.47
N THR A 101 -17.87 18.16 -19.16
CA THR A 101 -18.15 18.24 -20.61
C THR A 101 -17.06 17.54 -21.41
N VAL A 102 -15.78 17.79 -21.08
CA VAL A 102 -14.64 17.15 -21.76
C VAL A 102 -14.62 15.65 -21.51
N LEU A 103 -14.81 15.23 -20.26
CA LEU A 103 -14.86 13.82 -19.90
C LEU A 103 -15.97 13.07 -20.66
N GLN A 104 -17.17 13.66 -20.78
CA GLN A 104 -18.27 13.05 -21.54
C GLN A 104 -17.95 12.92 -23.03
N MET A 105 -17.33 13.92 -23.64
CA MET A 105 -16.90 13.84 -25.04
C MET A 105 -15.82 12.78 -25.25
N LEU A 106 -14.84 12.71 -24.36
CA LEU A 106 -13.81 11.68 -24.43
C LEU A 106 -14.43 10.29 -24.28
N ARG A 107 -15.46 10.12 -23.45
CA ARG A 107 -16.19 8.85 -23.35
C ARG A 107 -16.98 8.49 -24.61
N SER A 108 -17.43 9.47 -25.41
CA SER A 108 -18.08 9.19 -26.69
C SER A 108 -17.10 8.91 -27.82
N GLU A 109 -16.01 9.66 -27.90
CA GLU A 109 -15.00 9.55 -28.97
C GLU A 109 -13.98 8.43 -28.70
N LEU A 110 -13.63 8.23 -27.44
CA LEU A 110 -12.63 7.28 -26.95
C LEU A 110 -13.23 6.41 -25.83
N PRO A 111 -14.27 5.59 -26.10
CA PRO A 111 -15.03 4.90 -25.06
C PRO A 111 -14.20 3.92 -24.24
N PHE A 112 -14.59 3.67 -22.99
CA PHE A 112 -13.93 2.68 -22.13
C PHE A 112 -13.82 1.33 -22.83
N VAL A 113 -14.94 0.86 -23.36
CA VAL A 113 -15.10 -0.36 -24.13
C VAL A 113 -15.91 -0.01 -25.38
N VAL A 114 -15.48 -0.49 -26.55
CA VAL A 114 -16.15 -0.19 -27.83
C VAL A 114 -17.46 -0.95 -27.97
N GLN A 115 -17.50 -2.21 -27.53
CA GLN A 115 -18.70 -3.06 -27.55
C GLN A 115 -18.84 -3.86 -26.25
N PRO A 116 -20.08 -4.05 -25.73
CA PRO A 116 -20.29 -4.83 -24.52
C PRO A 116 -19.58 -6.19 -24.54
N GLY A 117 -18.84 -6.51 -23.47
CA GLY A 117 -18.07 -7.76 -23.35
C GLY A 117 -16.64 -7.70 -23.89
N GLN A 118 -16.23 -6.61 -24.55
CA GLN A 118 -14.84 -6.42 -24.99
C GLN A 118 -13.92 -5.90 -23.87
N PRO A 119 -12.61 -6.12 -23.98
CA PRO A 119 -11.64 -5.49 -23.08
C PRO A 119 -11.64 -3.96 -23.25
N PRO A 120 -11.12 -3.22 -22.26
CA PRO A 120 -10.89 -1.79 -22.42
C PRO A 120 -9.91 -1.52 -23.57
N ARG A 121 -10.07 -0.37 -24.25
CA ARG A 121 -9.25 -0.03 -25.43
C ARG A 121 -7.74 -0.05 -25.17
N ASN A 122 -7.33 0.58 -24.08
CA ASN A 122 -5.93 0.70 -23.67
C ASN A 122 -5.86 1.06 -22.17
N PHE A 123 -4.64 1.04 -21.62
CA PHE A 123 -4.43 1.35 -20.22
C PHE A 123 -4.72 2.83 -19.86
N GLY A 124 -4.44 3.78 -20.77
CA GLY A 124 -4.71 5.20 -20.54
C GLY A 124 -6.19 5.49 -20.30
N VAL A 125 -7.06 4.82 -21.05
CA VAL A 125 -8.52 4.84 -20.86
C VAL A 125 -8.91 4.29 -19.48
N CYS A 126 -8.26 3.23 -18.99
CA CYS A 126 -8.45 2.78 -17.61
C CYS A 126 -8.07 3.86 -16.59
N LEU A 127 -6.94 4.55 -16.78
CA LEU A 127 -6.52 5.64 -15.89
C LEU A 127 -7.52 6.79 -15.89
N ARG A 128 -8.02 7.21 -17.06
CA ARG A 128 -9.07 8.24 -17.15
C ARG A 128 -10.32 7.84 -16.36
N GLU A 129 -10.82 6.63 -16.58
CA GLU A 129 -12.05 6.19 -15.91
C GLU A 129 -11.86 6.00 -14.41
N LEU A 130 -10.68 5.56 -13.96
CA LEU A 130 -10.30 5.51 -12.54
C LEU A 130 -10.29 6.89 -11.91
N SER A 131 -9.58 7.85 -12.52
CA SER A 131 -9.54 9.23 -12.03
C SER A 131 -10.94 9.84 -12.00
N ALA A 132 -11.75 9.63 -13.05
CA ALA A 132 -13.13 10.10 -13.10
C ALA A 132 -14.00 9.51 -11.97
N ALA A 133 -13.90 8.20 -11.72
CA ALA A 133 -14.62 7.54 -10.64
C ALA A 133 -14.21 8.08 -9.27
N LEU A 134 -12.90 8.28 -9.04
CA LEU A 134 -12.35 8.87 -7.83
C LEU A 134 -12.90 10.28 -7.57
N TYR A 135 -12.86 11.17 -8.56
CA TYR A 135 -13.40 12.52 -8.42
C TYR A 135 -14.92 12.56 -8.28
N ALA A 136 -15.62 11.55 -8.81
CA ALA A 136 -17.07 11.41 -8.64
C ALA A 136 -17.48 10.76 -7.31
N GLY A 137 -16.55 10.16 -6.57
CA GLY A 137 -16.86 9.36 -5.38
C GLY A 137 -17.50 8.00 -5.68
N ASP A 138 -17.37 7.52 -6.92
CA ASP A 138 -17.97 6.26 -7.39
C ASP A 138 -17.03 5.08 -7.13
N MET A 139 -17.08 4.55 -5.91
CA MET A 139 -16.19 3.47 -5.46
C MET A 139 -16.46 2.14 -6.19
N GLU A 140 -17.70 1.90 -6.61
CA GLU A 140 -18.07 0.69 -7.38
C GLU A 140 -17.43 0.73 -8.77
N ARG A 141 -17.55 1.87 -9.46
CA ARG A 141 -16.90 2.06 -10.76
C ARG A 141 -15.39 2.00 -10.64
N MET A 142 -14.82 2.56 -9.58
CA MET A 142 -13.38 2.50 -9.32
C MET A 142 -12.89 1.03 -9.21
N ASP A 143 -13.61 0.18 -8.47
CA ASP A 143 -13.27 -1.24 -8.34
C ASP A 143 -13.42 -1.99 -9.67
N GLU A 144 -14.52 -1.75 -10.40
CA GLU A 144 -14.76 -2.35 -11.73
C GLU A 144 -13.60 -2.06 -12.69
N VAL A 145 -13.21 -0.78 -12.81
CA VAL A 145 -12.13 -0.36 -13.70
C VAL A 145 -10.78 -0.87 -13.22
N SER A 146 -10.53 -0.89 -11.91
CA SER A 146 -9.29 -1.45 -11.34
C SER A 146 -9.13 -2.93 -11.66
N ARG A 147 -10.22 -3.71 -11.55
CA ARG A 147 -10.23 -5.13 -11.92
C ARG A 147 -9.98 -5.33 -13.41
N ALA A 148 -10.61 -4.51 -14.26
CA ALA A 148 -10.37 -4.55 -15.70
C ALA A 148 -8.91 -4.22 -16.06
N ALA A 149 -8.33 -3.18 -15.43
CA ALA A 149 -6.95 -2.77 -15.66
C ALA A 149 -5.96 -3.88 -15.27
N ARG A 150 -6.13 -4.50 -14.10
CA ARG A 150 -5.31 -5.64 -13.64
C ARG A 150 -5.40 -6.85 -14.57
N ARG A 151 -6.60 -7.13 -15.08
CA ARG A 151 -6.87 -8.29 -15.94
C ARG A 151 -6.26 -8.13 -17.34
N TYR A 152 -6.44 -6.98 -17.96
CA TYR A 152 -6.09 -6.78 -19.38
C TYR A 152 -4.74 -6.10 -19.59
N PHE A 153 -4.22 -5.39 -18.58
CA PHE A 153 -2.95 -4.67 -18.64
C PHE A 153 -2.08 -4.95 -17.40
N PRO A 154 -1.78 -6.22 -17.07
CA PRO A 154 -1.10 -6.59 -15.83
C PRO A 154 0.30 -5.97 -15.72
N THR A 155 1.06 -5.90 -16.81
CA THR A 155 2.41 -5.33 -16.83
C THR A 155 2.37 -3.82 -16.56
N GLN A 156 1.50 -3.08 -17.26
CA GLN A 156 1.34 -1.64 -17.03
C GLN A 156 0.83 -1.36 -15.62
N TRP A 157 -0.12 -2.16 -15.14
CA TRP A 157 -0.66 -2.03 -13.79
C TRP A 157 0.42 -2.22 -12.72
N GLN A 158 1.28 -3.24 -12.86
CA GLN A 158 2.38 -3.50 -11.91
C GLN A 158 3.38 -2.35 -11.81
N HIS A 159 3.60 -1.62 -12.91
CA HIS A 159 4.50 -0.46 -12.93
C HIS A 159 3.79 0.87 -12.62
N THR A 160 2.47 0.85 -12.45
CA THR A 160 1.68 2.04 -12.16
C THR A 160 1.45 2.15 -10.66
N ASP A 161 2.14 3.08 -10.04
CA ASP A 161 1.77 3.52 -8.70
C ASP A 161 0.56 4.45 -8.79
N LEU A 162 -0.66 3.89 -8.82
CA LEU A 162 -1.90 4.66 -8.98
C LEU A 162 -2.05 5.77 -7.92
N LEU A 163 -1.47 5.58 -6.73
CA LEU A 163 -1.57 6.52 -5.63
C LEU A 163 -0.58 7.68 -5.79
N ALA A 164 0.69 7.40 -6.11
CA ALA A 164 1.63 8.46 -6.46
C ALA A 164 1.25 9.17 -7.77
N THR A 165 0.63 8.42 -8.68
CA THR A 165 0.03 8.88 -9.92
C THR A 165 -1.10 9.85 -9.55
N VAL A 166 -2.27 9.41 -9.11
CA VAL A 166 -3.43 10.30 -8.89
C VAL A 166 -3.28 11.24 -7.69
N PHE A 167 -2.67 10.78 -6.60
CA PHE A 167 -2.63 11.46 -5.31
C PHE A 167 -1.24 11.91 -4.85
N GLY A 168 -0.20 11.73 -5.66
CA GLY A 168 1.14 12.23 -5.37
C GLY A 168 1.37 13.68 -5.84
N PRO A 169 2.04 14.54 -5.04
CA PRO A 169 2.30 14.38 -3.61
C PRO A 169 1.03 14.51 -2.77
N PHE A 170 1.03 13.90 -1.57
CA PHE A 170 -0.06 14.01 -0.59
C PHE A 170 -0.35 15.50 -0.29
N ASP A 171 -1.63 15.86 -0.30
CA ASP A 171 -2.11 17.22 -0.10
C ASP A 171 -3.39 17.14 0.75
N PRO A 172 -3.30 17.40 2.07
CA PRO A 172 -4.43 17.34 2.99
C PRO A 172 -5.63 18.19 2.57
N GLU A 173 -5.37 19.40 2.09
CA GLU A 173 -6.42 20.35 1.70
C GLU A 173 -7.16 19.83 0.48
N TRP A 174 -6.41 19.34 -0.51
CA TRP A 174 -6.98 18.79 -1.72
C TRP A 174 -7.74 17.48 -1.44
N LEU A 175 -7.21 16.60 -0.59
CA LEU A 175 -7.92 15.39 -0.17
C LEU A 175 -9.26 15.72 0.48
N GLY A 176 -9.31 16.78 1.30
CA GLY A 176 -10.54 17.25 1.94
C GLY A 176 -11.68 17.62 0.98
N THR A 177 -11.39 17.83 -0.32
CA THR A 177 -12.38 18.14 -1.35
C THR A 177 -13.13 16.92 -1.90
N PHE A 178 -12.64 15.71 -1.64
CA PHE A 178 -13.23 14.47 -2.16
C PHE A 178 -14.39 13.95 -1.32
N HIS A 179 -15.17 13.01 -1.89
CA HIS A 179 -16.17 12.26 -1.13
C HIS A 179 -15.53 11.50 0.04
N ARG A 180 -16.26 11.39 1.16
CA ARG A 180 -15.76 10.81 2.42
C ARG A 180 -15.14 9.43 2.24
N ASP A 181 -15.75 8.57 1.42
CA ASP A 181 -15.26 7.22 1.16
C ASP A 181 -13.94 7.21 0.38
N VAL A 182 -13.75 8.17 -0.54
CA VAL A 182 -12.49 8.34 -1.27
C VAL A 182 -11.40 8.83 -0.32
N GLN A 183 -11.72 9.77 0.57
CA GLN A 183 -10.77 10.23 1.59
C GLN A 183 -10.27 9.06 2.44
N VAL A 184 -11.19 8.22 2.92
CA VAL A 184 -10.87 7.03 3.71
C VAL A 184 -10.03 6.03 2.92
N PHE A 185 -10.40 5.75 1.67
CA PHE A 185 -9.65 4.85 0.80
C PHE A 185 -8.21 5.33 0.62
N ILE A 186 -8.01 6.60 0.27
CA ILE A 186 -6.69 7.18 0.02
C ILE A 186 -5.84 7.29 1.27
N LEU A 187 -6.43 7.72 2.40
CA LEU A 187 -5.70 7.75 3.67
C LEU A 187 -5.18 6.37 4.04
N ASN A 188 -6.03 5.34 4.00
CA ASN A 188 -5.58 3.98 4.33
C ASN A 188 -4.41 3.54 3.47
N ARG A 189 -4.44 3.85 2.17
CA ARG A 189 -3.36 3.49 1.27
C ARG A 189 -2.03 4.17 1.62
N PHE A 190 -2.04 5.48 1.86
CA PHE A 190 -0.82 6.19 2.29
C PHE A 190 -0.32 5.72 3.66
N ILE A 191 -1.22 5.39 4.57
CA ILE A 191 -0.86 4.87 5.89
C ILE A 191 -0.26 3.46 5.79
N GLU A 192 -0.84 2.58 4.97
CA GLU A 192 -0.30 1.25 4.72
C GLU A 192 1.12 1.34 4.13
N GLU A 193 1.31 2.18 3.11
CA GLU A 193 2.64 2.43 2.51
C GLU A 193 3.64 2.97 3.54
N ALA A 194 3.24 3.96 4.35
CA ALA A 194 4.09 4.51 5.38
C ALA A 194 4.44 3.48 6.47
N VAL A 195 3.53 2.56 6.81
CA VAL A 195 3.82 1.45 7.74
C VAL A 195 4.79 0.45 7.13
N GLU A 196 4.61 0.07 5.86
CA GLU A 196 5.52 -0.84 5.14
C GLU A 196 6.93 -0.26 5.01
N GLN A 197 7.02 1.05 4.73
CA GLN A 197 8.27 1.81 4.62
C GLN A 197 8.83 2.29 5.97
N LEU A 198 8.09 2.12 7.07
CA LEU A 198 8.41 2.66 8.39
C LEU A 198 8.66 4.17 8.36
N GLU A 199 7.83 4.92 7.63
CA GLU A 199 7.78 6.38 7.58
C GLU A 199 6.79 6.94 8.60
N SER A 200 6.84 8.24 8.87
CA SER A 200 5.94 8.88 9.83
C SER A 200 4.50 8.86 9.34
N THR A 201 3.56 8.54 10.25
CA THR A 201 2.11 8.58 9.97
C THR A 201 1.43 9.81 10.56
N GLU A 202 2.18 10.74 11.16
CA GLU A 202 1.63 11.88 11.92
C GLU A 202 0.72 12.77 11.07
N GLU A 203 1.12 13.07 9.83
CA GLU A 203 0.33 13.91 8.92
C GLU A 203 -1.01 13.24 8.56
N TYR A 204 -0.99 11.93 8.26
CA TYR A 204 -2.21 11.18 7.95
C TYR A 204 -3.14 11.04 9.16
N GLU A 205 -2.56 10.87 10.34
CA GLU A 205 -3.32 10.82 11.59
C GLU A 205 -3.98 12.17 11.89
N ALA A 206 -3.28 13.29 11.69
CA ALA A 206 -3.86 14.63 11.84
C ALA A 206 -5.05 14.84 10.89
N VAL A 207 -4.91 14.45 9.61
CA VAL A 207 -6.00 14.55 8.62
C VAL A 207 -7.19 13.69 9.02
N ALA A 208 -6.95 12.44 9.46
CA ALA A 208 -8.00 11.55 9.93
C ALA A 208 -8.74 12.13 11.14
N GLN A 209 -8.03 12.72 12.10
CA GLN A 209 -8.62 13.37 13.26
C GLN A 209 -9.49 14.57 12.87
N THR A 210 -8.99 15.46 12.00
CA THR A 210 -9.76 16.62 11.51
C THR A 210 -11.03 16.21 10.77
N ALA A 211 -10.99 15.12 9.99
CA ALA A 211 -12.14 14.60 9.26
C ALA A 211 -13.12 13.78 10.14
N GLY A 212 -12.78 13.55 11.42
CA GLY A 212 -13.54 12.70 12.32
C GLY A 212 -13.56 11.23 11.88
N PHE A 213 -12.46 10.74 11.30
CA PHE A 213 -12.28 9.34 10.96
C PHE A 213 -11.75 8.56 12.15
N SER A 214 -12.39 7.43 12.43
CA SER A 214 -11.93 6.48 13.44
C SER A 214 -10.79 5.63 12.87
N ALA A 215 -9.71 5.46 13.64
CA ALA A 215 -8.58 4.60 13.28
C ALA A 215 -8.98 3.11 13.22
N VAL A 216 -10.04 2.72 13.93
CA VAL A 216 -10.47 1.31 13.96
C VAL A 216 -11.53 1.00 12.92
N LYS A 217 -12.39 1.96 12.59
CA LYS A 217 -13.50 1.78 11.64
C LYS A 217 -13.18 2.28 10.23
N ASN A 218 -12.64 3.49 10.13
CA ASN A 218 -12.42 4.14 8.84
C ASN A 218 -11.00 3.86 8.36
N CYS A 219 -10.00 4.04 9.24
CA CYS A 219 -8.60 4.01 8.86
C CYS A 219 -7.81 2.87 9.54
N PRO A 220 -8.15 1.58 9.31
CA PRO A 220 -7.50 0.44 9.99
C PRO A 220 -5.97 0.42 9.88
N GLY A 221 -5.38 1.03 8.85
CA GLY A 221 -3.93 1.23 8.78
C GLY A 221 -3.36 2.04 9.95
N LEU A 222 -4.09 3.04 10.46
CA LEU A 222 -3.67 3.82 11.64
C LEU A 222 -3.69 2.97 12.90
N ALA A 223 -4.64 2.05 13.04
CA ALA A 223 -4.65 1.13 14.16
C ALA A 223 -3.43 0.20 14.14
N VAL A 224 -3.00 -0.25 12.95
CA VAL A 224 -1.73 -0.99 12.77
C VAL A 224 -0.54 -0.12 13.17
N ALA A 225 -0.44 1.10 12.65
CA ALA A 225 0.62 2.04 12.97
C ALA A 225 0.71 2.29 14.48
N ARG A 226 -0.41 2.64 15.14
CA ARG A 226 -0.49 2.84 16.59
C ARG A 226 -0.04 1.62 17.38
N CYS A 227 -0.42 0.41 16.95
CA CYS A 227 0.05 -0.81 17.58
C CYS A 227 1.58 -0.94 17.52
N LEU A 228 2.18 -0.74 16.33
CA LEU A 228 3.64 -0.77 16.12
C LEU A 228 4.37 0.39 16.80
N GLN A 229 3.70 1.51 17.05
CA GLN A 229 4.17 2.64 17.84
C GLN A 229 4.07 2.42 19.36
N GLY A 230 3.50 1.30 19.81
CA GLY A 230 3.32 1.00 21.24
C GLY A 230 2.08 1.63 21.87
N LYS A 231 1.18 2.20 21.06
CA LYS A 231 -0.09 2.83 21.45
C LYS A 231 -1.29 1.87 21.35
N ALA A 232 -1.07 0.56 21.45
CA ALA A 232 -2.13 -0.45 21.32
C ALA A 232 -3.27 -0.30 22.34
N LYS A 233 -3.00 0.29 23.51
CA LYS A 233 -4.04 0.60 24.52
C LYS A 233 -5.06 1.63 23.98
N GLU A 234 -4.61 2.63 23.24
CA GLU A 234 -5.48 3.65 22.64
C GLU A 234 -6.43 3.00 21.62
N VAL A 235 -5.93 2.04 20.84
CA VAL A 235 -6.74 1.25 19.90
C VAL A 235 -7.83 0.47 20.63
N LEU A 236 -7.53 -0.15 21.78
CA LEU A 236 -8.54 -0.84 22.60
C LEU A 236 -9.59 0.11 23.17
N ILE A 237 -9.19 1.30 23.64
CA ILE A 237 -10.13 2.32 24.14
C ILE A 237 -11.07 2.76 23.02
N GLU A 238 -10.54 3.00 21.82
CA GLU A 238 -11.34 3.39 20.67
C GLU A 238 -12.34 2.28 20.25
N LEU A 239 -11.90 1.02 20.27
CA LEU A 239 -12.77 -0.14 20.01
C LEU A 239 -13.92 -0.25 21.02
N GLN A 240 -13.69 0.05 22.30
CA GLN A 240 -14.74 0.01 23.34
C GLN A 240 -15.83 1.06 23.11
N GLY A 241 -15.50 2.18 22.45
CA GLY A 241 -16.45 3.21 22.06
C GLY A 241 -17.30 2.86 20.83
N GLN A 242 -17.04 1.73 20.17
CA GLN A 242 -17.75 1.30 18.96
C GLN A 242 -18.72 0.14 19.26
N PRO A 243 -19.81 0.00 18.49
CA PRO A 243 -20.66 -1.20 18.57
C PRO A 243 -19.83 -2.45 18.27
N ARG A 244 -19.96 -3.47 19.13
CA ARG A 244 -19.32 -4.77 18.87
C ARG A 244 -19.82 -5.35 17.56
N SER A 245 -18.90 -5.68 16.67
CA SER A 245 -19.20 -6.39 15.44
C SER A 245 -18.12 -7.45 15.17
N LYS A 246 -18.52 -8.52 14.46
CA LYS A 246 -17.59 -9.58 14.03
C LYS A 246 -16.47 -9.05 13.13
N GLU A 247 -16.69 -7.92 12.46
CA GLU A 247 -15.72 -7.28 11.58
C GLU A 247 -14.60 -6.59 12.36
N MET A 248 -14.88 -6.13 13.59
CA MET A 248 -13.92 -5.43 14.45
C MET A 248 -13.11 -6.38 15.34
N ALA A 249 -13.59 -7.61 15.55
CA ALA A 249 -12.95 -8.59 16.42
C ALA A 249 -11.47 -8.90 16.04
N PRO A 250 -11.08 -9.01 14.76
CA PRO A 250 -9.67 -9.15 14.39
C PRO A 250 -8.80 -7.94 14.74
N MET A 251 -9.35 -6.72 14.72
CA MET A 251 -8.64 -5.52 15.16
C MET A 251 -8.43 -5.53 16.68
N GLU A 252 -9.43 -6.00 17.43
CA GLU A 252 -9.31 -6.24 18.86
C GLU A 252 -8.23 -7.31 19.15
N GLY A 253 -8.24 -8.41 18.39
CA GLY A 253 -7.21 -9.45 18.47
C GLY A 253 -5.80 -8.89 18.30
N GLN A 254 -5.62 -8.05 17.28
CA GLN A 254 -4.36 -7.34 17.06
C GLN A 254 -3.98 -6.48 18.27
N ALA A 255 -4.85 -5.57 18.69
CA ALA A 255 -4.54 -4.65 19.80
C ALA A 255 -4.26 -5.39 21.13
N ARG A 256 -4.93 -6.52 21.38
CA ARG A 256 -4.66 -7.40 22.53
C ARG A 256 -3.30 -8.07 22.45
N PHE A 257 -2.89 -8.53 21.26
CA PHE A 257 -1.56 -9.10 21.04
C PHE A 257 -0.46 -8.11 21.41
N PHE A 258 -0.54 -6.87 20.91
CA PHE A 258 0.45 -5.83 21.19
C PHE A 258 0.48 -5.41 22.67
N ASN A 259 -0.60 -5.64 23.41
CA ASN A 259 -0.67 -5.47 24.87
C ASN A 259 -0.23 -6.72 25.67
N GLY A 260 0.30 -7.76 25.01
CA GLY A 260 0.78 -8.99 25.64
C GLY A 260 -0.33 -9.97 26.05
N GLN A 261 -1.58 -9.74 25.65
CA GLN A 261 -2.74 -10.56 26.04
C GLN A 261 -3.01 -11.67 25.02
N LEU A 262 -2.08 -12.60 24.83
CA LEU A 262 -2.12 -13.58 23.72
C LEU A 262 -3.38 -14.46 23.69
N HIS A 263 -3.86 -14.95 24.85
CA HIS A 263 -5.08 -15.75 24.90
C HIS A 263 -6.32 -14.95 24.51
N ALA A 264 -6.43 -13.72 25.00
CA ALA A 264 -7.54 -12.82 24.66
C ALA A 264 -7.45 -12.37 23.20
N ALA A 265 -6.23 -12.22 22.66
CA ALA A 265 -6.00 -11.96 21.24
C ALA A 265 -6.53 -13.11 20.37
N LEU A 266 -6.17 -14.35 20.70
CA LEU A 266 -6.64 -15.53 19.97
C LEU A 266 -8.18 -15.65 20.04
N ALA A 267 -8.77 -15.45 21.22
CA ALA A 267 -10.22 -15.47 21.38
C ALA A 267 -10.93 -14.48 20.45
N ALA A 268 -10.44 -13.23 20.40
CA ALA A 268 -10.98 -12.20 19.52
C ALA A 268 -10.81 -12.52 18.02
N PHE A 269 -9.66 -13.09 17.62
CA PHE A 269 -9.49 -13.58 16.25
C PHE A 269 -10.47 -14.71 15.91
N THR A 270 -10.71 -15.64 16.84
CA THR A 270 -11.65 -16.77 16.61
C THR A 270 -13.12 -16.36 16.64
N GLU A 271 -13.47 -15.27 17.34
CA GLU A 271 -14.82 -14.70 17.32
C GLU A 271 -15.16 -14.08 15.96
N GLY A 272 -14.15 -13.54 15.27
CA GLY A 272 -14.25 -13.13 13.87
C GLY A 272 -14.30 -14.34 12.94
N SER A 273 -15.44 -14.61 12.30
CA SER A 273 -15.60 -15.77 11.39
C SER A 273 -14.55 -15.84 10.27
N LYS A 274 -13.97 -14.70 9.90
CA LYS A 274 -12.94 -14.49 8.88
C LYS A 274 -11.58 -15.15 9.20
N TYR A 275 -11.26 -15.37 10.47
CA TYR A 275 -9.94 -15.89 10.88
C TYR A 275 -10.01 -17.30 11.48
N SER A 276 -11.06 -18.06 11.13
CA SER A 276 -11.32 -19.41 11.65
C SER A 276 -10.86 -20.54 10.73
N GLY A 277 -10.38 -20.23 9.52
CA GLY A 277 -9.94 -21.18 8.50
C GLY A 277 -8.77 -20.65 7.67
N VAL A 278 -8.51 -21.28 6.51
CA VAL A 278 -7.50 -20.81 5.55
C VAL A 278 -7.73 -19.34 5.25
N LEU A 279 -6.72 -18.50 5.48
CA LEU A 279 -6.81 -17.07 5.23
C LEU A 279 -7.05 -16.83 3.74
N THR A 280 -8.11 -16.09 3.44
CA THR A 280 -8.35 -15.58 2.09
C THR A 280 -7.32 -14.51 1.74
N GLN A 281 -7.25 -14.12 0.46
CA GLN A 281 -6.39 -13.01 0.03
C GLN A 281 -6.71 -11.70 0.78
N ALA A 282 -7.97 -11.48 1.16
CA ALA A 282 -8.37 -10.30 1.93
C ALA A 282 -7.93 -10.36 3.41
N GLU A 283 -7.72 -11.56 3.95
CA GLU A 283 -7.30 -11.78 5.35
C GLU A 283 -5.79 -12.01 5.48
N ALA A 284 -5.09 -12.17 4.36
CA ALA A 284 -3.63 -12.13 4.27
C ALA A 284 -3.11 -10.70 4.43
N ASP A 285 -3.59 -9.97 5.43
CA ASP A 285 -3.17 -8.64 5.82
C ASP A 285 -2.35 -8.68 7.13
N PHE A 286 -2.01 -7.52 7.68
CA PHE A 286 -1.22 -7.44 8.91
C PHE A 286 -1.91 -8.08 10.15
N LYS A 287 -3.24 -8.14 10.19
CA LYS A 287 -3.96 -8.84 11.27
C LYS A 287 -3.77 -10.35 11.14
N GLY A 288 -3.72 -10.88 9.92
CA GLY A 288 -3.35 -12.28 9.66
C GLY A 288 -1.92 -12.60 10.11
N VAL A 289 -0.96 -11.70 9.88
CA VAL A 289 0.41 -11.82 10.42
C VAL A 289 0.38 -11.91 11.95
N VAL A 290 -0.39 -11.04 12.61
CA VAL A 290 -0.49 -11.01 14.07
C VAL A 290 -1.17 -12.25 14.64
N LEU A 291 -2.15 -12.82 13.95
CA LEU A 291 -2.74 -14.10 14.31
C LEU A 291 -1.67 -15.21 14.31
N ILE A 292 -0.86 -15.29 13.25
CA ILE A 292 0.21 -16.30 13.16
C ILE A 292 1.23 -16.12 14.30
N LEU A 293 1.64 -14.88 14.57
CA LEU A 293 2.51 -14.60 15.72
C LEU A 293 1.88 -14.98 17.06
N THR A 294 0.57 -14.76 17.21
CA THR A 294 -0.19 -15.17 18.41
C THR A 294 -0.13 -16.68 18.59
N LEU A 295 -0.28 -17.45 17.50
CA LEU A 295 -0.17 -18.92 17.54
C LEU A 295 1.24 -19.37 17.90
N PHE A 296 2.28 -18.72 17.36
CA PHE A 296 3.66 -19.02 17.73
C PHE A 296 3.93 -18.75 19.21
N GLY A 297 3.48 -17.60 19.73
CA GLY A 297 3.64 -17.24 21.14
C GLY A 297 2.93 -18.20 22.10
N LEU A 298 1.73 -18.66 21.75
CA LEU A 298 0.93 -19.56 22.58
C LEU A 298 1.38 -21.02 22.51
N TYR A 299 1.69 -21.52 21.31
CA TYR A 299 1.86 -22.95 21.07
C TYR A 299 3.30 -23.39 20.82
N GLY A 300 4.24 -22.48 20.57
CA GLY A 300 5.64 -22.83 20.44
C GLY A 300 5.92 -23.85 19.33
N ASP A 301 6.56 -24.96 19.69
CA ASP A 301 6.82 -26.10 18.77
C ASP A 301 5.54 -26.66 18.14
N LYS A 302 4.43 -26.65 18.87
CA LYS A 302 3.15 -27.14 18.37
C LYS A 302 2.43 -26.15 17.45
N ALA A 303 2.95 -24.93 17.29
CA ALA A 303 2.32 -23.90 16.47
C ALA A 303 2.28 -24.27 14.99
N ALA A 304 3.29 -24.97 14.47
CA ALA A 304 3.39 -25.26 13.04
C ALA A 304 2.16 -26.02 12.48
N GLY A 305 1.62 -26.98 13.25
CA GLY A 305 0.41 -27.72 12.88
C GLY A 305 -0.87 -26.86 12.84
N LYS A 306 -0.86 -25.69 13.47
CA LYS A 306 -1.94 -24.70 13.43
C LYS A 306 -1.69 -23.59 12.41
N VAL A 307 -0.44 -23.19 12.21
CA VAL A 307 -0.06 -22.10 11.30
C VAL A 307 -0.18 -22.54 9.84
N LEU A 308 0.39 -23.68 9.46
CA LEU A 308 0.44 -24.10 8.06
C LEU A 308 -0.93 -24.24 7.38
N PRO A 309 -1.98 -24.78 8.06
CA PRO A 309 -3.32 -24.83 7.48
C PRO A 309 -4.00 -23.46 7.33
N LEU A 310 -3.55 -22.43 8.03
CA LEU A 310 -4.14 -21.08 7.97
C LEU A 310 -3.53 -20.23 6.86
N LEU A 311 -2.31 -20.55 6.40
CA LEU A 311 -1.62 -19.71 5.42
C LEU A 311 -2.38 -19.62 4.09
N PRO A 312 -2.37 -18.44 3.45
CA PRO A 312 -3.03 -18.27 2.16
C PRO A 312 -2.41 -19.18 1.10
N LYS A 313 -3.26 -19.74 0.23
CA LYS A 313 -2.82 -20.63 -0.87
C LYS A 313 -2.20 -19.88 -2.03
N GLU A 314 -2.68 -18.66 -2.25
CA GLU A 314 -2.20 -17.77 -3.31
C GLU A 314 -1.34 -16.66 -2.69
N PRO A 315 -0.27 -16.23 -3.36
CA PRO A 315 0.55 -15.13 -2.88
C PRO A 315 -0.28 -13.84 -2.83
N ASN A 316 -0.34 -13.19 -1.66
CA ASN A 316 -0.85 -11.84 -1.55
C ASN A 316 0.29 -10.85 -1.80
N PRO A 317 0.18 -9.87 -2.71
CA PRO A 317 1.17 -8.82 -2.85
C PRO A 317 1.37 -7.99 -1.58
N ALA A 318 0.32 -7.75 -0.77
CA ALA A 318 0.44 -7.01 0.49
C ALA A 318 0.93 -7.95 1.62
N PHE A 319 2.04 -7.61 2.25
CA PHE A 319 2.70 -8.42 3.30
C PHE A 319 3.07 -9.87 2.90
N GLY A 320 3.05 -10.22 1.60
CA GLY A 320 3.26 -11.59 1.12
C GLY A 320 4.56 -12.23 1.63
N LYS A 321 5.68 -11.50 1.52
CA LYS A 321 6.97 -12.00 2.01
C LYS A 321 6.98 -12.26 3.51
N ILE A 322 6.23 -11.48 4.30
CA ILE A 322 6.11 -11.71 5.74
C ILE A 322 5.46 -13.06 6.01
N PHE A 323 4.38 -13.38 5.28
CA PHE A 323 3.76 -14.72 5.37
C PHE A 323 4.72 -15.82 4.93
N ASP A 324 5.52 -15.59 3.89
CA ASP A 324 6.52 -16.56 3.42
C ASP A 324 7.62 -16.82 4.47
N TYR A 325 8.13 -15.79 5.14
CA TYR A 325 9.09 -15.98 6.23
C TYR A 325 8.48 -16.75 7.41
N LEU A 326 7.25 -16.42 7.81
CA LEU A 326 6.56 -17.13 8.89
C LEU A 326 6.22 -18.58 8.50
N LYS A 327 5.90 -18.83 7.23
CA LYS A 327 5.73 -20.16 6.66
C LYS A 327 7.04 -20.94 6.70
N GLY A 328 8.14 -20.34 6.27
CA GLY A 328 9.48 -20.93 6.33
C GLY A 328 9.82 -21.38 7.75
N ALA A 329 9.61 -20.51 8.75
CA ALA A 329 9.80 -20.85 10.15
C ALA A 329 8.92 -22.05 10.60
N ALA A 330 7.64 -22.09 10.22
CA ALA A 330 6.75 -23.21 10.54
C ALA A 330 7.17 -24.53 9.85
N LEU A 331 7.63 -24.48 8.60
CA LEU A 331 8.11 -25.64 7.85
C LEU A 331 9.38 -26.23 8.48
N VAL A 332 10.30 -25.39 8.94
CA VAL A 332 11.51 -25.81 9.68
C VAL A 332 11.14 -26.55 10.95
N GLN A 333 10.10 -26.12 11.67
CA GLN A 333 9.61 -26.84 12.86
C GLN A 333 8.98 -28.21 12.53
N GLN A 334 8.60 -28.46 11.28
CA GLN A 334 8.12 -29.76 10.78
C GLN A 334 9.20 -30.54 10.00
N ASN A 335 10.47 -30.15 10.06
CA ASN A 335 11.58 -30.75 9.30
C ASN A 335 11.41 -30.72 7.77
N ARG A 336 10.62 -29.77 7.24
CA ARG A 336 10.39 -29.60 5.79
C ARG A 336 11.36 -28.59 5.20
N LEU A 337 12.66 -28.87 5.30
CA LEU A 337 13.74 -27.90 5.02
C LEU A 337 13.79 -27.46 3.56
N THR A 338 13.65 -28.40 2.62
CA THR A 338 13.67 -28.11 1.17
C THR A 338 12.57 -27.14 0.76
N GLU A 339 11.43 -27.14 1.45
CA GLU A 339 10.34 -26.19 1.21
C GLU A 339 10.55 -24.84 1.92
N ALA A 340 11.30 -24.84 3.02
CA ALA A 340 11.55 -23.66 3.83
C ALA A 340 12.68 -22.78 3.28
N GLU A 341 13.76 -23.40 2.79
CA GLU A 341 14.96 -22.71 2.27
C GLU A 341 14.66 -21.62 1.24
N PRO A 342 13.86 -21.84 0.17
CA PRO A 342 13.60 -20.77 -0.81
C PRO A 342 12.91 -19.56 -0.18
N LEU A 343 12.04 -19.78 0.82
CA LEU A 343 11.30 -18.71 1.50
C LEU A 343 12.20 -17.93 2.47
N LEU A 344 13.13 -18.60 3.15
CA LEU A 344 14.01 -17.99 4.16
C LEU A 344 15.23 -17.30 3.55
N ASN A 345 15.63 -17.68 2.33
CA ASN A 345 16.78 -17.10 1.62
C ASN A 345 16.40 -15.90 0.72
N GLU A 346 15.11 -15.69 0.45
CA GLU A 346 14.68 -14.55 -0.34
C GLU A 346 14.86 -13.24 0.44
N LEU A 347 15.55 -12.26 -0.16
CA LEU A 347 15.80 -10.99 0.52
C LEU A 347 14.55 -10.11 0.59
N PRO A 348 14.35 -9.39 1.72
CA PRO A 348 13.28 -8.41 1.85
C PRO A 348 13.40 -7.25 0.85
N ALA A 349 12.27 -6.80 0.32
CA ALA A 349 12.16 -5.59 -0.50
C ALA A 349 11.78 -4.36 0.33
N LEU A 350 10.96 -4.56 1.38
CA LEU A 350 10.41 -3.48 2.20
C LEU A 350 11.07 -3.39 3.58
N PRO A 351 11.19 -2.19 4.18
CA PRO A 351 11.72 -1.99 5.53
C PRO A 351 11.09 -2.89 6.61
N LEU A 352 9.76 -2.96 6.67
CA LEU A 352 9.07 -3.75 7.69
C LEU A 352 9.39 -5.27 7.59
N GLU A 353 9.58 -5.78 6.38
CA GLU A 353 9.87 -7.19 6.11
C GLU A 353 11.19 -7.66 6.73
N TRP A 354 12.20 -6.78 6.85
CA TRP A 354 13.51 -7.11 7.41
C TRP A 354 13.43 -7.63 8.85
N TYR A 355 12.49 -7.12 9.65
CA TYR A 355 12.28 -7.64 11.00
C TYR A 355 11.81 -9.09 10.98
N PHE A 356 10.83 -9.41 10.13
CA PHE A 356 10.26 -10.75 10.03
C PHE A 356 11.23 -11.75 9.41
N PHE A 357 12.01 -11.32 8.41
CA PHE A 357 13.11 -12.08 7.85
C PHE A 357 14.12 -12.47 8.93
N GLY A 358 14.58 -11.50 9.72
CA GLY A 358 15.54 -11.75 10.80
C GLY A 358 14.98 -12.68 11.88
N LEU A 359 13.71 -12.47 12.25
CA LEU A 359 13.02 -13.29 13.24
C LEU A 359 12.85 -14.75 12.78
N ALA A 360 12.41 -14.95 11.53
CA ALA A 360 12.21 -16.29 10.97
C ALA A 360 13.54 -17.04 10.79
N ASN A 361 14.60 -16.37 10.35
CA ASN A 361 15.94 -16.95 10.25
C ASN A 361 16.49 -17.33 11.63
N PHE A 362 16.32 -16.46 12.63
CA PHE A 362 16.70 -16.76 14.02
C PHE A 362 15.97 -18.00 14.57
N TRP A 363 14.65 -18.08 14.39
CA TRP A 363 13.86 -19.26 14.78
C TRP A 363 14.25 -20.53 14.02
N SER A 364 14.78 -20.38 12.81
CA SER A 364 15.21 -21.47 11.95
C SER A 364 16.68 -21.89 12.17
N MET A 365 17.38 -21.27 13.13
CA MET A 365 18.81 -21.46 13.37
C MET A 365 19.69 -21.16 12.16
N ILE A 366 19.23 -20.25 11.30
CA ILE A 366 20.00 -19.71 10.18
C ILE A 366 20.71 -18.46 10.68
N SER A 367 22.03 -18.45 10.59
CA SER A 367 22.84 -17.30 11.01
C SER A 367 22.68 -16.14 10.03
N LEU A 368 22.36 -14.96 10.58
CA LEU A 368 22.37 -13.71 9.82
C LEU A 368 23.82 -13.28 9.56
N GLY A 369 24.14 -12.94 8.32
CA GLY A 369 25.41 -12.31 7.97
C GLY A 369 25.48 -10.84 8.42
N ASP A 370 26.65 -10.24 8.22
CA ASP A 370 26.89 -8.86 8.66
C ASP A 370 26.05 -7.85 7.88
N PHE A 371 25.79 -8.12 6.60
CA PHE A 371 24.92 -7.30 5.76
C PHE A 371 23.49 -7.28 6.30
N GLU A 372 22.92 -8.45 6.59
CA GLU A 372 21.56 -8.58 7.10
C GLU A 372 21.42 -7.91 8.48
N LYS A 373 22.41 -8.09 9.36
CA LYS A 373 22.42 -7.45 10.68
C LYS A 373 22.47 -5.93 10.58
N GLU A 374 23.34 -5.38 9.74
CA GLU A 374 23.42 -3.92 9.56
C GLU A 374 22.16 -3.35 8.88
N LYS A 375 21.52 -4.11 7.98
CA LYS A 375 20.20 -3.74 7.43
C LYS A 375 19.14 -3.70 8.53
N ILE A 376 18.98 -4.76 9.32
CA ILE A 376 18.02 -4.81 10.43
C ILE A 376 18.25 -3.69 11.44
N LYS A 377 19.51 -3.40 11.78
CA LYS A 377 19.89 -2.28 12.65
C LYS A 377 19.52 -0.92 12.07
N THR A 378 19.74 -0.72 10.78
CA THR A 378 19.33 0.50 10.06
C THR A 378 17.81 0.67 10.12
N ILE A 379 17.05 -0.39 9.85
CA ILE A 379 15.59 -0.42 9.98
C ILE A 379 15.15 -0.13 11.43
N GLY A 380 15.84 -0.66 12.43
CA GLY A 380 15.58 -0.38 13.84
C GLY A 380 15.72 1.11 14.22
N ARG A 381 16.71 1.80 13.63
CA ARG A 381 16.88 3.26 13.79
C ARG A 381 15.80 4.03 13.05
N GLN A 382 15.40 3.59 11.85
CA GLN A 382 14.30 4.20 11.10
C GLN A 382 12.97 4.08 11.86
N ALA A 383 12.67 2.89 12.39
CA ALA A 383 11.52 2.64 13.24
C ALA A 383 11.50 3.58 14.46
N GLU A 384 12.64 3.71 15.15
CA GLU A 384 12.78 4.61 16.32
C GLU A 384 12.56 6.07 15.94
N LYS A 385 13.18 6.53 14.85
CA LYS A 385 13.05 7.90 14.34
C LYS A 385 11.60 8.27 14.02
N ASN A 386 10.84 7.34 13.44
CA ASN A 386 9.45 7.57 13.00
C ASN A 386 8.41 7.09 14.03
N GLY A 387 8.80 6.90 15.29
CA GLY A 387 7.88 6.66 16.40
C GLY A 387 7.39 5.22 16.58
N TYR A 388 7.87 4.26 15.78
CA TYR A 388 7.53 2.83 15.87
C TYR A 388 8.23 2.15 17.06
N SER A 389 7.93 2.62 18.27
CA SER A 389 8.67 2.26 19.49
C SER A 389 8.58 0.78 19.86
N TRP A 390 7.43 0.14 19.62
CA TRP A 390 7.28 -1.29 19.87
C TRP A 390 8.16 -2.11 18.92
N LEU A 391 8.15 -1.76 17.62
CA LEU A 391 8.94 -2.47 16.61
C LEU A 391 10.44 -2.27 16.84
N SER A 392 10.88 -1.04 17.12
CA SER A 392 12.28 -0.74 17.45
C SER A 392 12.77 -1.58 18.64
N ARG A 393 11.95 -1.75 19.69
CA ARG A 393 12.26 -2.62 20.82
C ARG A 393 12.41 -4.09 20.39
N GLN A 394 11.49 -4.59 19.56
CA GLN A 394 11.58 -5.97 19.08
C GLN A 394 12.84 -6.21 18.23
N ILE A 395 13.24 -5.23 17.41
CA ILE A 395 14.48 -5.29 16.62
C ILE A 395 15.70 -5.32 17.53
N LYS A 396 15.74 -4.48 18.58
CA LYS A 396 16.83 -4.49 19.58
C LYS A 396 16.90 -5.84 20.30
N ASP A 397 15.76 -6.42 20.66
CA ASP A 397 15.68 -7.73 21.30
C ASP A 397 16.17 -8.87 20.39
N LEU A 398 15.84 -8.81 19.09
CA LEU A 398 16.31 -9.78 18.09
C LEU A 398 17.83 -9.70 17.91
N LEU A 399 18.38 -8.50 17.71
CA LEU A 399 19.82 -8.31 17.53
C LEU A 399 20.60 -8.77 18.76
N ALA A 400 20.16 -8.41 19.97
CA ALA A 400 20.77 -8.88 21.21
C ALA A 400 20.73 -10.41 21.34
N ALA A 401 19.64 -11.06 20.92
CA ALA A 401 19.53 -12.51 20.92
C ALA A 401 20.52 -13.18 19.92
N THR A 402 20.73 -12.56 18.75
CA THR A 402 21.71 -13.05 17.76
C THR A 402 23.16 -12.90 18.23
N GLU A 403 23.47 -11.81 18.95
CA GLU A 403 24.81 -11.56 19.51
C GLU A 403 25.11 -12.50 20.70
N ALA A 404 24.14 -12.70 21.59
CA ALA A 404 24.28 -13.60 22.73
C ALA A 404 24.57 -15.05 22.29
N GLU A 405 23.97 -15.50 21.19
CA GLU A 405 24.25 -16.82 20.61
C GLU A 405 25.67 -16.91 20.04
N ALA A 406 26.11 -15.89 19.29
CA ALA A 406 27.45 -15.86 18.74
C ALA A 406 28.52 -15.96 19.84
N LEU A 407 28.23 -15.42 21.03
CA LEU A 407 29.08 -15.48 22.21
C LEU A 407 28.97 -16.81 22.99
N ALA A 408 27.77 -17.41 23.06
CA ALA A 408 27.51 -18.59 23.90
C ALA A 408 27.88 -19.94 23.23
N GLY A 409 28.03 -19.99 21.90
CA GLY A 409 28.41 -21.20 21.17
C GLY A 409 27.44 -22.40 21.28
N THR A 410 26.35 -22.25 22.03
CA THR A 410 25.30 -23.26 22.26
C THR A 410 23.98 -22.57 22.63
N SER A 411 22.86 -23.13 22.14
CA SER A 411 21.51 -22.65 22.45
C SER A 411 21.24 -22.78 23.95
N PRO A 412 20.63 -21.77 24.61
CA PRO A 412 20.09 -21.97 25.94
C PRO A 412 19.02 -23.07 25.88
N ASP A 413 19.21 -24.12 26.68
CA ASP A 413 18.25 -25.19 26.85
C ASP A 413 16.89 -24.61 27.22
N THR A 414 15.88 -24.83 26.39
CA THR A 414 14.49 -24.42 26.66
C THR A 414 13.65 -25.65 26.99
N SER A 415 14.11 -26.46 27.93
CA SER A 415 13.27 -27.44 28.62
C SER A 415 12.43 -26.71 29.69
N GLY A 416 11.14 -26.54 29.46
CA GLY A 416 10.21 -26.01 30.46
C GLY A 416 8.88 -25.59 29.87
N GLY A 417 7.85 -26.42 30.07
CA GLY A 417 6.48 -26.24 29.58
C GLY A 417 5.62 -25.29 30.41
N GLU A 418 6.19 -24.28 31.07
CA GLU A 418 5.45 -23.27 31.81
C GLU A 418 5.09 -22.06 30.93
N GLU A 419 3.95 -21.44 31.26
CA GLU A 419 3.31 -20.35 30.53
C GLU A 419 4.30 -19.31 29.97
N ARG A 420 4.29 -19.16 28.64
CA ARG A 420 5.24 -18.32 27.89
C ARG A 420 4.88 -16.83 27.91
N THR A 421 3.86 -16.44 28.67
CA THR A 421 3.41 -15.06 28.87
C THR A 421 4.46 -14.28 29.66
N GLY A 422 5.54 -13.88 28.98
CA GLY A 422 6.69 -13.19 29.58
C GLY A 422 8.01 -13.37 28.81
N LYS A 423 8.11 -14.38 27.93
CA LYS A 423 9.29 -14.54 27.06
C LYS A 423 9.26 -13.50 25.93
N LYS A 424 10.41 -12.90 25.63
CA LYS A 424 10.59 -12.02 24.46
C LYS A 424 10.39 -12.83 23.16
N MET A 425 9.89 -12.16 22.11
CA MET A 425 9.50 -12.81 20.84
C MET A 425 10.58 -13.70 20.19
N PRO A 426 11.87 -13.34 20.19
CA PRO A 426 12.92 -14.22 19.65
C PRO A 426 12.93 -15.62 20.28
N TRP A 427 12.50 -15.76 21.54
CA TRP A 427 12.51 -17.01 22.29
C TRP A 427 11.18 -17.78 22.28
N TRP A 428 10.23 -17.39 21.41
CA TRP A 428 8.94 -18.07 21.29
C TRP A 428 9.01 -19.41 20.54
N LEU A 429 9.98 -19.63 19.67
CA LEU A 429 10.16 -20.93 19.02
C LEU A 429 11.38 -21.66 19.58
N PRO A 430 11.27 -22.96 19.88
CA PRO A 430 12.41 -23.73 20.34
C PRO A 430 13.43 -23.91 19.22
N ARG A 431 14.69 -23.69 19.58
CA ARG A 431 15.84 -23.76 18.69
C ARG A 431 16.53 -25.11 18.88
N LYS A 432 15.94 -26.16 18.32
CA LYS A 432 16.49 -27.52 18.36
C LYS A 432 17.45 -27.74 17.19
N PRO A 433 18.70 -28.16 17.42
CA PRO A 433 19.61 -28.61 16.37
C PRO A 433 18.95 -29.67 15.48
N TYR A 434 19.33 -29.70 14.20
CA TYR A 434 18.75 -30.59 13.18
C TYR A 434 18.68 -32.07 13.61
N TRP A 435 19.71 -32.57 14.29
CA TRP A 435 19.77 -33.96 14.76
C TRP A 435 18.76 -34.26 15.89
N GLN A 436 18.36 -33.28 16.71
CA GLN A 436 17.36 -33.44 17.77
C GLN A 436 15.92 -33.41 17.24
N ARG A 437 15.71 -32.97 15.99
CA ARG A 437 14.39 -32.95 15.37
C ARG A 437 14.08 -34.19 14.54
N ALA A 438 15.11 -34.96 14.17
CA ALA A 438 14.99 -36.19 13.39
C ALA A 438 14.76 -37.46 14.24
N LEU A 439 14.86 -37.33 15.56
CA LEU A 439 14.51 -38.34 16.58
C LEU A 439 13.15 -38.00 17.18
#